data_AF-F6GUM4-F1
#
_entry.id   AF-F6GUM4-F1
#
_cell.length_a   1.000
_cell.length_b   1.000
_cell.length_c   1.000
_cell.angle_alpha   90.00
_cell.angle_beta   90.00
_cell.angle_gamma   90.00
#
_symmetry.space_group_name_H-M   'P 1'
#
loop_
_entity.id
_entity.type
_entity.pdbx_description
1 polymer ?
#
loop_
_entity_poly.entity_id
_entity_poly.type
_entity_poly.pdbx_seq_one_letter_code
_entity_poly.pdbx_strand_id
1 'polypeptide(L)'
;MASAHGFASSLMSPTELGFTLSSSFSIQRPRLIVPKFSRSFLGEYCSRATTICNHQNPRFVVPKRDKIREFRLFKSVELDQFLTSDDEDEMSEGFFEAIEELERMTREPSDVLEEMNDRLSARELQLVLVYFSQEGRDSWCALEVFEWLRKENRVDKETMELMVSIMCSWVKKLIEGEHDVGDVVDLLVDMDCVGLKPGFSMIEKVISLYWEMEEKEKAVLFVKEVLRREIAYSEDDGDGHKGGPTGYLAWKMMAEGNYRGAVKLVIHLRESGLKPEVYSYLIAMTAVVKELNEFAKALRKLKGFTKSGLIAELDAENVELIEKYQSDLLADGVRLSSWVIQEGRSPLHGVVYERLLAMYICAGRGLEAERQLWEMKLVGKEADRELYDIVLAICASKKEASAISRLLTGMEVTSSIRRKKTLSWLLRGYIKGSHFDDASETIIKMLDLGLCPEYLDRAAVLQGLRNRIQQTGNVETYLKLCKHLSDANLIGPCLVYLYIKKYKLWILKTI
;
A
#
# COMPACT_ATOMS: atom_id res chain seq x y z
N MET A 1 21.87 -39.26 -7.57
CA MET A 1 20.49 -39.02 -8.01
C MET A 1 19.62 -38.90 -6.78
N ALA A 2 19.25 -37.68 -6.39
CA ALA A 2 18.14 -37.37 -5.48
C ALA A 2 17.75 -35.92 -5.78
N SER A 3 16.51 -35.74 -6.23
CA SER A 3 16.00 -34.54 -6.89
C SER A 3 15.56 -33.47 -5.90
N ALA A 4 15.82 -32.23 -6.31
CA ALA A 4 15.30 -31.01 -5.73
C ALA A 4 13.78 -30.90 -5.88
N HIS A 5 13.10 -30.51 -4.79
CA HIS A 5 11.82 -29.81 -4.86
C HIS A 5 12.05 -28.39 -4.32
N GLY A 6 12.04 -27.43 -5.23
CA GLY A 6 12.16 -26.00 -4.95
C GLY A 6 10.84 -25.44 -4.46
N PHE A 7 10.89 -24.78 -3.32
CA PHE A 7 9.84 -23.86 -2.87
C PHE A 7 10.02 -22.53 -3.61
N ALA A 8 9.03 -22.17 -4.42
CA ALA A 8 8.96 -20.89 -5.09
C ALA A 8 8.44 -19.83 -4.11
N SER A 9 9.35 -19.05 -3.53
CA SER A 9 9.04 -17.77 -2.89
C SER A 9 8.79 -16.74 -3.99
N SER A 10 7.54 -16.30 -4.19
CA SER A 10 7.20 -15.15 -5.03
C SER A 10 7.60 -13.85 -4.33
N LEU A 11 8.92 -13.63 -4.26
CA LEU A 11 9.54 -12.35 -4.00
C LEU A 11 9.13 -11.36 -5.10
N MET A 12 8.57 -10.20 -4.72
CA MET A 12 8.52 -9.05 -5.62
C MET A 12 9.96 -8.76 -6.07
N SER A 13 10.22 -8.96 -7.36
CA SER A 13 11.55 -8.76 -7.93
C SER A 13 12.00 -7.30 -7.77
N PRO A 14 13.29 -7.03 -7.50
CA PRO A 14 13.86 -5.67 -7.40
C PRO A 14 13.65 -4.80 -8.67
N THR A 15 13.24 -5.43 -9.77
CA THR A 15 12.90 -4.77 -11.04
C THR A 15 11.67 -3.86 -10.96
N GLU A 16 10.78 -4.03 -9.98
CA GLU A 16 9.62 -3.15 -9.76
C GLU A 16 9.91 -1.90 -8.90
N LEU A 17 11.11 -1.80 -8.29
CA LEU A 17 11.55 -0.60 -7.57
C LEU A 17 11.98 0.56 -8.48
N GLY A 18 11.92 0.38 -9.81
CA GLY A 18 11.98 1.51 -10.76
C GLY A 18 13.22 2.40 -10.62
N PHE A 19 14.40 1.81 -10.35
CA PHE A 19 15.67 2.52 -10.49
C PHE A 19 16.16 2.45 -11.96
N THR A 20 15.33 2.93 -12.89
CA THR A 20 15.78 3.22 -14.26
C THR A 20 16.29 4.66 -14.32
N LEU A 21 17.60 4.82 -14.43
CA LEU A 21 18.20 6.07 -14.90
C LEU A 21 18.22 6.01 -16.43
N SER A 22 17.12 6.41 -17.06
CA SER A 22 17.09 6.69 -18.50
C SER A 22 16.97 8.19 -18.76
N SER A 23 17.86 8.65 -19.64
CA SER A 23 18.01 10.01 -20.11
C SER A 23 17.19 10.23 -21.39
N SER A 24 16.14 11.04 -21.33
CA SER A 24 15.54 11.64 -22.52
C SER A 24 14.64 12.81 -22.13
N PHE A 25 15.01 14.00 -22.60
CA PHE A 25 14.24 15.24 -22.47
C PHE A 25 13.21 15.33 -23.59
N SER A 26 11.94 15.56 -23.26
CA SER A 26 10.98 16.20 -24.16
C SER A 26 10.02 17.09 -23.36
N ILE A 27 9.89 18.33 -23.82
CA ILE A 27 9.20 19.44 -23.16
C ILE A 27 7.78 19.51 -23.72
N GLN A 28 6.75 19.38 -22.87
CA GLN A 28 5.40 19.86 -23.16
C GLN A 28 4.81 20.56 -21.93
N ARG A 29 4.26 21.75 -22.15
CA ARG A 29 3.67 22.66 -21.15
C ARG A 29 2.25 22.22 -20.76
N PRO A 30 1.84 22.29 -19.48
CA PRO A 30 0.43 22.33 -19.10
C PRO A 30 -0.04 23.75 -18.76
N ARG A 31 -1.29 24.05 -19.12
CA ARG A 31 -2.04 25.26 -18.79
C ARG A 31 -2.68 25.12 -17.40
N LEU A 32 -2.54 26.17 -16.58
CA LEU A 32 -3.15 26.32 -15.26
C LEU A 32 -4.64 26.72 -15.37
N ILE A 33 -5.50 26.05 -14.60
CA ILE A 33 -6.86 26.51 -14.29
C ILE A 33 -7.01 26.57 -12.77
N VAL A 34 -7.40 27.74 -12.28
CA VAL A 34 -7.57 28.11 -10.87
C VAL A 34 -9.03 27.87 -10.46
N PRO A 35 -9.32 27.23 -9.31
CA PRO A 35 -10.68 27.22 -8.77
C PRO A 35 -10.92 28.43 -7.84
N LYS A 36 -12.08 29.07 -8.01
CA LYS A 36 -12.60 30.16 -7.18
C LYS A 36 -13.48 29.61 -6.05
N PHE A 37 -13.29 30.18 -4.85
CA PHE A 37 -14.14 30.03 -3.66
C PHE A 37 -15.43 30.86 -3.73
N SER A 38 -16.51 30.35 -3.14
CA SER A 38 -17.57 31.10 -2.41
C SER A 38 -18.43 30.10 -1.61
N ARG A 39 -18.45 30.03 -0.27
CA ARG A 39 -18.97 30.89 0.84
C ARG A 39 -20.45 30.66 1.22
N SER A 40 -20.64 30.28 2.51
CA SER A 40 -21.81 30.44 3.44
C SER A 40 -23.12 29.68 3.12
N PHE A 41 -23.82 29.03 4.05
CA PHE A 41 -24.49 29.55 5.29
C PHE A 41 -24.61 28.42 6.36
N LEU A 42 -24.36 28.69 7.66
CA LEU A 42 -25.35 28.89 8.77
C LEU A 42 -26.49 27.84 8.75
N GLY A 43 -26.76 27.01 9.76
CA GLY A 43 -26.36 26.91 11.16
C GLY A 43 -27.61 26.53 11.95
N GLU A 44 -27.61 25.48 12.77
CA GLU A 44 -28.56 25.35 13.88
C GLU A 44 -28.14 24.24 14.87
N TYR A 45 -28.26 24.61 16.16
CA TYR A 45 -28.13 23.77 17.33
C TYR A 45 -29.40 22.93 17.52
N CYS A 46 -29.29 21.68 18.00
CA CYS A 46 -29.96 21.26 19.25
C CYS A 46 -29.68 19.79 19.65
N SER A 47 -29.16 19.66 20.87
CA SER A 47 -29.52 18.71 21.95
C SER A 47 -29.89 17.24 21.67
N ARG A 48 -29.02 16.37 22.21
CA ARG A 48 -29.27 15.06 22.88
C ARG A 48 -30.74 14.67 23.12
N ALA A 49 -31.09 13.45 22.69
CA ALA A 49 -31.94 12.54 23.45
C ALA A 49 -31.65 11.07 23.09
N THR A 50 -31.32 10.28 24.10
CA THR A 50 -31.34 8.81 24.11
C THR A 50 -32.74 8.30 23.80
N THR A 51 -32.90 7.43 22.80
CA THR A 51 -34.16 6.72 22.58
C THR A 51 -33.89 5.27 22.21
N ILE A 52 -34.41 4.38 23.05
CA ILE A 52 -34.60 2.95 22.83
C ILE A 52 -35.65 2.82 21.72
N CYS A 53 -35.28 2.26 20.56
CA CYS A 53 -36.19 2.09 19.43
C CYS A 53 -36.87 0.72 19.50
N ASN A 54 -38.01 0.67 20.21
CA ASN A 54 -39.08 -0.28 19.89
C ASN A 54 -39.68 0.13 18.54
N HIS A 55 -39.52 -0.67 17.50
CA HIS A 55 -40.30 -0.51 16.26
C HIS A 55 -41.66 -1.19 16.43
N GLN A 56 -42.66 -0.39 16.81
CA GLN A 56 -44.07 -0.72 16.57
C GLN A 56 -44.44 -0.27 15.15
N ASN A 57 -44.78 -1.24 14.30
CA ASN A 57 -45.31 -0.97 12.96
C ASN A 57 -46.72 -0.34 13.02
N PRO A 58 -47.05 0.59 12.11
CA PRO A 58 -48.39 1.16 12.02
C PRO A 58 -49.38 0.12 11.49
N ARG A 59 -50.53 0.04 12.17
CA ARG A 59 -51.65 -0.84 11.84
C ARG A 59 -52.12 -0.65 10.40
N PHE A 60 -52.04 -1.71 9.60
CA PHE A 60 -52.76 -1.80 8.33
C PHE A 60 -54.14 -2.44 8.53
N VAL A 61 -55.15 -1.74 8.00
CA VAL A 61 -56.55 -2.18 7.93
C VAL A 61 -56.64 -3.37 6.96
N VAL A 62 -57.24 -4.46 7.44
CA VAL A 62 -57.50 -5.69 6.67
C VAL A 62 -58.59 -5.45 5.62
N PRO A 63 -58.35 -5.69 4.32
CA PRO A 63 -59.40 -6.06 3.39
C PRO A 63 -59.45 -7.58 3.25
N LYS A 64 -60.61 -8.19 3.52
CA LYS A 64 -60.91 -9.53 3.01
C LYS A 64 -61.06 -9.46 1.49
N ARG A 65 -60.32 -10.27 0.72
CA ARG A 65 -60.87 -11.16 -0.32
C ARG A 65 -59.82 -11.80 -1.25
N ASP A 66 -60.17 -13.04 -1.57
CA ASP A 66 -60.03 -13.80 -2.82
C ASP A 66 -58.64 -14.26 -3.29
N LYS A 67 -58.65 -15.56 -3.63
CA LYS A 67 -57.58 -16.38 -4.16
C LYS A 67 -56.90 -15.70 -5.35
N ILE A 68 -55.59 -15.90 -5.41
CA ILE A 68 -54.66 -15.43 -6.45
C ILE A 68 -54.29 -13.96 -6.25
N ARG A 69 -53.45 -13.69 -5.24
CA ARG A 69 -52.44 -12.65 -5.40
C ARG A 69 -51.56 -13.10 -6.57
N GLU A 70 -51.59 -12.37 -7.68
CA GLU A 70 -50.57 -12.46 -8.72
C GLU A 70 -49.22 -12.16 -8.07
N PHE A 71 -48.52 -13.22 -7.63
CA PHE A 71 -47.09 -13.18 -7.38
C PHE A 71 -46.46 -12.84 -8.73
N ARG A 72 -46.17 -11.56 -8.96
CA ARG A 72 -45.36 -11.14 -10.11
C ARG A 72 -44.01 -11.83 -9.98
N LEU A 73 -43.85 -12.90 -10.75
CA LEU A 73 -42.64 -13.68 -10.89
C LEU A 73 -41.44 -12.76 -11.18
N PHE A 74 -40.50 -12.84 -10.24
CA PHE A 74 -39.05 -12.68 -10.33
C PHE A 74 -38.50 -12.03 -11.62
N LYS A 75 -38.07 -10.77 -11.52
CA LYS A 75 -37.04 -10.20 -12.40
C LYS A 75 -36.10 -9.30 -11.60
N SER A 76 -35.18 -9.92 -10.87
CA SER A 76 -33.89 -9.30 -10.54
C SER A 76 -32.78 -10.17 -11.13
N VAL A 77 -31.85 -9.53 -11.82
CA VAL A 77 -30.94 -10.11 -12.82
C VAL A 77 -29.97 -11.19 -12.28
N GLU A 78 -29.85 -11.36 -10.96
CA GLU A 78 -29.02 -12.41 -10.34
C GLU A 78 -29.75 -13.73 -10.05
N LEU A 79 -31.10 -13.76 -10.16
CA LEU A 79 -31.93 -14.95 -9.84
C LEU A 79 -32.04 -15.97 -10.98
N ASP A 80 -31.83 -15.56 -12.23
CA ASP A 80 -32.00 -16.43 -13.40
C ASP A 80 -31.02 -17.61 -13.43
N GLN A 81 -29.96 -17.59 -12.62
CA GLN A 81 -28.95 -18.65 -12.56
C GLN A 81 -29.31 -19.80 -11.59
N PHE A 82 -30.12 -19.53 -10.56
CA PHE A 82 -30.70 -20.57 -9.68
C PHE A 82 -32.10 -21.00 -10.13
N LEU A 83 -32.68 -20.26 -11.08
CA LEU A 83 -33.97 -20.52 -11.72
C LEU A 83 -33.81 -21.09 -13.14
N THR A 84 -32.73 -21.82 -13.46
CA THR A 84 -32.60 -22.39 -14.80
C THR A 84 -33.46 -23.64 -14.98
N SER A 85 -34.53 -23.43 -15.75
CA SER A 85 -35.12 -24.30 -16.77
C SER A 85 -35.68 -25.67 -16.36
N ASP A 86 -37.01 -25.75 -16.48
CA ASP A 86 -37.83 -26.91 -16.88
C ASP A 86 -38.64 -27.68 -15.83
N ASP A 87 -38.53 -27.36 -14.53
CA ASP A 87 -39.44 -27.91 -13.51
C ASP A 87 -40.31 -26.80 -12.89
N GLU A 88 -41.37 -26.42 -13.62
CA GLU A 88 -42.58 -25.79 -13.10
C GLU A 88 -43.35 -26.80 -12.20
N ASP A 89 -42.70 -27.37 -11.19
CA ASP A 89 -43.44 -28.06 -10.15
C ASP A 89 -44.26 -27.00 -9.39
N GLU A 90 -45.59 -27.10 -9.48
CA GLU A 90 -46.53 -26.27 -8.74
C GLU A 90 -46.09 -26.19 -7.27
N MET A 91 -45.66 -24.99 -6.84
CA MET A 91 -45.35 -24.73 -5.43
C MET A 91 -46.47 -25.28 -4.56
N SER A 92 -46.13 -26.05 -3.53
CA SER A 92 -47.15 -26.75 -2.74
C SER A 92 -48.06 -25.76 -2.01
N GLU A 93 -49.28 -26.18 -1.67
CA GLU A 93 -50.13 -25.41 -0.75
C GLU A 93 -49.41 -25.15 0.59
N GLY A 94 -48.52 -26.05 1.01
CA GLY A 94 -47.67 -25.87 2.19
C GLY A 94 -46.70 -24.70 2.05
N PHE A 95 -46.11 -24.47 0.89
CA PHE A 95 -45.24 -23.31 0.66
C PHE A 95 -45.99 -21.97 0.83
N PHE A 96 -47.18 -21.86 0.25
CA PHE A 96 -47.97 -20.63 0.36
C PHE A 96 -48.48 -20.37 1.78
N GLU A 97 -48.88 -21.42 2.49
CA GLU A 97 -49.27 -21.32 3.91
C GLU A 97 -48.08 -20.91 4.78
N ALA A 98 -46.87 -21.43 4.51
CA ALA A 98 -45.67 -21.04 5.24
C ALA A 98 -45.35 -19.56 5.05
N ILE A 99 -45.43 -19.05 3.81
CA ILE A 99 -45.25 -17.63 3.54
C ILE A 99 -46.30 -16.80 4.27
N GLU A 100 -47.57 -17.19 4.21
CA GLU A 100 -48.64 -16.43 4.86
C GLU A 100 -48.45 -16.37 6.38
N GLU A 101 -48.15 -17.50 7.03
CA GLU A 101 -47.94 -17.55 8.49
C GLU A 101 -46.68 -16.78 8.92
N LEU A 102 -45.60 -16.87 8.16
CA LEU A 102 -44.37 -16.09 8.42
C LEU A 102 -44.60 -14.58 8.20
N GLU A 103 -45.38 -14.17 7.18
CA GLU A 103 -45.76 -12.76 6.96
C GLU A 103 -46.64 -12.21 8.09
N ARG A 104 -47.44 -13.05 8.76
CA ARG A 104 -48.31 -12.61 9.87
C ARG A 104 -47.52 -12.21 11.11
N MET A 105 -46.30 -12.72 11.30
CA MET A 105 -45.44 -12.46 12.45
C MET A 105 -46.16 -12.66 13.81
N THR A 106 -47.13 -13.58 13.87
CA THR A 106 -47.88 -13.88 15.10
C THR A 106 -47.22 -14.93 15.99
N ARG A 107 -46.28 -15.69 15.43
CA ARG A 107 -45.51 -16.78 16.06
C ARG A 107 -44.03 -16.62 15.69
N GLU A 108 -43.14 -17.25 16.45
CA GLU A 108 -41.73 -17.28 16.08
C GLU A 108 -41.54 -18.06 14.77
N PRO A 109 -40.68 -17.59 13.83
CA PRO A 109 -40.46 -18.28 12.56
C PRO A 109 -40.08 -19.75 12.71
N SER A 110 -39.30 -20.09 13.75
CA SER A 110 -38.93 -21.48 14.07
C SER A 110 -40.13 -22.37 14.37
N ASP A 111 -41.14 -21.87 15.08
CA ASP A 111 -42.34 -22.65 15.44
C ASP A 111 -43.19 -22.96 14.21
N VAL A 112 -43.27 -22.01 13.29
CA VAL A 112 -43.99 -22.17 12.01
C VAL A 112 -43.25 -23.19 11.14
N LEU A 113 -41.93 -23.07 11.04
CA LEU A 113 -41.10 -23.96 10.23
C LEU A 113 -41.06 -25.39 10.79
N GLU A 114 -41.04 -25.57 12.11
CA GLU A 114 -41.08 -26.89 12.75
C GLU A 114 -42.40 -27.62 12.46
N GLU A 115 -43.53 -26.92 12.51
CA GLU A 115 -44.85 -27.49 12.17
C GLU A 115 -44.96 -27.88 10.69
N MET A 116 -44.30 -27.10 9.82
CA MET A 116 -44.36 -27.28 8.37
C MET A 116 -43.20 -28.12 7.80
N ASN A 117 -42.32 -28.66 8.65
CA ASN A 117 -41.07 -29.29 8.27
C ASN A 117 -41.25 -30.44 7.26
N ASP A 118 -42.22 -31.32 7.51
CA ASP A 118 -42.53 -32.47 6.66
C ASP A 118 -43.26 -32.10 5.36
N ARG A 119 -43.75 -30.85 5.27
CA ARG A 119 -44.56 -30.35 4.16
C ARG A 119 -43.76 -29.51 3.16
N LEU A 120 -42.51 -29.19 3.49
CA LEU A 120 -41.64 -28.31 2.68
C LEU A 120 -40.41 -29.06 2.16
N SER A 121 -40.27 -29.08 0.84
CA SER A 121 -39.06 -29.55 0.16
C SER A 121 -37.86 -28.62 0.41
N ALA A 122 -36.64 -29.12 0.18
CA ALA A 122 -35.43 -28.29 0.28
C ALA A 122 -35.47 -27.09 -0.69
N ARG A 123 -36.00 -27.29 -1.90
CA ARG A 123 -36.21 -26.25 -2.92
C ARG A 123 -37.20 -25.18 -2.43
N GLU A 124 -38.31 -25.60 -1.80
CA GLU A 124 -39.30 -24.65 -1.25
C GLU A 124 -38.71 -23.83 -0.10
N LEU A 125 -37.85 -24.41 0.75
CA LEU A 125 -37.18 -23.66 1.81
C LEU A 125 -36.17 -22.65 1.26
N GLN A 126 -35.44 -22.99 0.20
CA GLN A 126 -34.62 -22.03 -0.53
C GLN A 126 -35.48 -20.90 -1.13
N LEU A 127 -36.66 -21.22 -1.68
CA LEU A 127 -37.60 -20.22 -2.18
C LEU A 127 -38.16 -19.33 -1.06
N VAL A 128 -38.39 -19.86 0.16
CA VAL A 128 -38.76 -19.06 1.33
C VAL A 128 -37.65 -18.06 1.69
N LEU A 129 -36.37 -18.48 1.69
CA LEU A 129 -35.23 -17.58 1.90
C LEU A 129 -35.20 -16.47 0.83
N VAL A 130 -35.33 -16.84 -0.45
CA VAL A 130 -35.37 -15.88 -1.55
C VAL A 130 -36.54 -14.91 -1.38
N TYR A 131 -37.72 -15.41 -0.98
CA TYR A 131 -38.92 -14.59 -0.80
C TYR A 131 -38.72 -13.48 0.23
N PHE A 132 -38.26 -13.84 1.44
CA PHE A 132 -38.03 -12.86 2.51
C PHE A 132 -36.80 -11.98 2.27
N SER A 133 -35.94 -12.34 1.31
CA SER A 133 -34.80 -11.50 0.89
C SER A 133 -35.14 -10.33 -0.04
N GLN A 134 -36.36 -10.29 -0.59
CA GLN A 134 -36.78 -9.29 -1.56
C GLN A 134 -37.00 -7.90 -0.93
N GLU A 135 -36.99 -6.86 -1.77
CA GLU A 135 -37.21 -5.48 -1.32
C GLU A 135 -38.57 -5.27 -0.65
N GLY A 136 -38.54 -4.55 0.48
CA GLY A 136 -39.74 -4.27 1.28
C GLY A 136 -40.17 -5.42 2.18
N ARG A 137 -39.38 -6.49 2.28
CA ARG A 137 -39.59 -7.63 3.18
C ARG A 137 -38.59 -7.62 4.33
N ASP A 138 -38.91 -8.38 5.37
CA ASP A 138 -38.13 -8.43 6.59
C ASP A 138 -36.89 -9.31 6.43
N SER A 139 -35.72 -8.67 6.30
CA SER A 139 -34.43 -9.36 6.20
C SER A 139 -34.12 -10.19 7.45
N TRP A 140 -34.69 -9.82 8.61
CA TRP A 140 -34.56 -10.61 9.84
C TRP A 140 -35.26 -11.96 9.70
N CYS A 141 -36.46 -12.01 9.10
CA CYS A 141 -37.18 -13.27 8.87
C CYS A 141 -36.39 -14.23 7.98
N ALA A 142 -35.66 -13.73 6.97
CA ALA A 142 -34.80 -14.56 6.13
C ALA A 142 -33.60 -15.14 6.93
N LEU A 143 -33.01 -14.37 7.85
CA LEU A 143 -31.95 -14.83 8.73
C LEU A 143 -32.46 -15.90 9.72
N GLU A 144 -33.65 -15.74 10.29
CA GLU A 144 -34.29 -16.71 11.17
C GLU A 144 -34.61 -18.03 10.46
N VAL A 145 -35.15 -17.96 9.24
CA VAL A 145 -35.37 -19.16 8.39
C VAL A 145 -34.05 -19.88 8.16
N PHE A 146 -32.97 -19.14 7.87
CA PHE A 146 -31.64 -19.71 7.69
C PHE A 146 -31.10 -20.34 8.98
N GLU A 147 -31.27 -19.69 10.13
CA GLU A 147 -30.86 -20.22 11.42
C GLU A 147 -31.56 -21.55 11.71
N TRP A 148 -32.87 -21.62 11.48
CA TRP A 148 -33.66 -22.84 11.67
C TRP A 148 -33.16 -23.96 10.75
N LEU A 149 -32.96 -23.69 9.46
CA LEU A 149 -32.42 -24.66 8.50
C LEU A 149 -31.09 -25.25 8.98
N ARG A 150 -30.24 -24.40 9.56
CA ARG A 150 -28.94 -24.81 10.10
C ARG A 150 -29.10 -25.68 11.35
N LYS A 151 -30.00 -25.36 12.27
CA LYS A 151 -30.30 -26.19 13.46
C LYS A 151 -30.79 -27.58 13.06
N GLU A 152 -31.61 -27.66 12.01
CA GLU A 152 -32.12 -28.91 11.44
C GLU A 152 -31.11 -29.63 10.52
N ASN A 153 -29.89 -29.11 10.38
CA ASN A 153 -28.84 -29.65 9.52
C ASN A 153 -29.28 -29.81 8.04
N ARG A 154 -30.11 -28.89 7.56
CA ARG A 154 -30.66 -28.83 6.19
C ARG A 154 -29.94 -27.82 5.29
N VAL A 155 -28.83 -27.24 5.74
CA VAL A 155 -28.01 -26.32 4.94
C VAL A 155 -27.00 -27.12 4.14
N ASP A 156 -27.25 -27.26 2.84
CA ASP A 156 -26.29 -27.78 1.88
C ASP A 156 -25.39 -26.67 1.30
N LYS A 157 -24.45 -27.06 0.43
CA LYS A 157 -23.51 -26.12 -0.20
C LYS A 157 -24.23 -25.06 -1.03
N GLU A 158 -25.29 -25.44 -1.74
CA GLU A 158 -26.06 -24.54 -2.61
C GLU A 158 -26.84 -23.52 -1.79
N THR A 159 -27.47 -23.94 -0.69
CA THR A 159 -28.18 -23.06 0.26
C THR A 159 -27.22 -22.07 0.91
N MET A 160 -26.00 -22.52 1.23
CA MET A 160 -24.95 -21.65 1.76
C MET A 160 -24.48 -20.59 0.74
N GLU A 161 -24.26 -20.99 -0.53
CA GLU A 161 -23.91 -20.09 -1.63
C GLU A 161 -25.03 -19.09 -1.93
N LEU A 162 -26.28 -19.55 -1.95
CA LEU A 162 -27.48 -18.71 -2.10
C LEU A 162 -27.53 -17.66 -0.99
N MET A 163 -27.32 -18.07 0.26
CA MET A 163 -27.36 -17.15 1.39
C MET A 163 -26.28 -16.07 1.25
N VAL A 164 -25.03 -16.44 0.94
CA VAL A 164 -23.93 -15.48 0.69
C VAL A 164 -24.27 -14.50 -0.44
N SER A 165 -24.96 -14.94 -1.49
CA SER A 165 -25.41 -14.07 -2.58
C SER A 165 -26.45 -13.04 -2.10
N ILE A 166 -27.47 -13.49 -1.35
CA ILE A 166 -28.47 -12.64 -0.72
C ILE A 166 -27.80 -11.59 0.19
N MET A 167 -26.83 -12.02 0.99
CA MET A 167 -26.05 -11.17 1.89
C MET A 167 -25.34 -10.04 1.12
N CYS A 168 -24.63 -10.39 0.05
CA CYS A 168 -23.97 -9.41 -0.82
C CYS A 168 -24.96 -8.41 -1.43
N SER A 169 -26.15 -8.88 -1.81
CA SER A 169 -27.21 -8.03 -2.35
C SER A 169 -27.71 -7.03 -1.32
N TRP A 170 -28.01 -7.46 -0.08
CA TRP A 170 -28.44 -6.58 1.00
C TRP A 170 -27.40 -5.52 1.36
N VAL A 171 -26.13 -5.93 1.53
CA VAL A 171 -25.01 -5.01 1.78
C VAL A 171 -24.92 -3.96 0.68
N LYS A 172 -24.97 -4.40 -0.59
CA LYS A 172 -24.91 -3.49 -1.74
C LYS A 172 -26.06 -2.49 -1.71
N LYS A 173 -27.29 -2.94 -1.42
CA LYS A 173 -28.48 -2.07 -1.33
C LYS A 173 -28.40 -1.06 -0.20
N LEU A 174 -27.91 -1.46 0.98
CA LEU A 174 -27.71 -0.52 2.09
C LEU A 174 -26.72 0.60 1.69
N ILE A 175 -25.62 0.23 1.03
CA ILE A 175 -24.61 1.19 0.58
C ILE A 175 -25.15 2.10 -0.53
N GLU A 176 -25.82 1.54 -1.54
CA GLU A 176 -26.43 2.29 -2.65
C GLU A 176 -27.60 3.18 -2.18
N GLY A 177 -28.32 2.76 -1.14
CA GLY A 177 -29.37 3.54 -0.48
C GLY A 177 -28.85 4.61 0.49
N GLU A 178 -27.53 4.84 0.54
CA GLU A 178 -26.86 5.81 1.41
C GLU A 178 -27.13 5.64 2.91
N HIS A 179 -27.42 4.41 3.36
CA HIS A 179 -27.61 4.08 4.77
C HIS A 179 -26.36 4.36 5.62
N ASP A 180 -26.53 4.42 6.95
CA ASP A 180 -25.40 4.63 7.85
C ASP A 180 -24.47 3.41 7.84
N VAL A 181 -23.19 3.64 8.12
CA VAL A 181 -22.22 2.56 8.23
C VAL A 181 -22.61 1.59 9.36
N GLY A 182 -23.24 2.09 10.42
CA GLY A 182 -23.81 1.28 11.49
C GLY A 182 -24.78 0.23 10.98
N ASP A 183 -25.69 0.58 10.06
CA ASP A 183 -26.69 -0.34 9.51
C ASP A 183 -26.04 -1.52 8.76
N VAL A 184 -24.96 -1.24 8.01
CA VAL A 184 -24.20 -2.28 7.29
C VAL A 184 -23.48 -3.20 8.27
N VAL A 185 -22.93 -2.64 9.35
CA VAL A 185 -22.22 -3.41 10.38
C VAL A 185 -23.20 -4.22 11.23
N ASP A 186 -24.36 -3.67 11.57
CA ASP A 186 -25.44 -4.36 12.29
C ASP A 186 -25.88 -5.59 11.49
N LEU A 187 -26.08 -5.43 10.17
CA LEU A 187 -26.36 -6.56 9.28
C LEU A 187 -25.25 -7.64 9.32
N LEU A 188 -23.96 -7.26 9.29
CA LEU A 188 -22.86 -8.23 9.40
C LEU A 188 -22.82 -8.96 10.75
N VAL A 189 -23.25 -8.30 11.83
CA VAL A 189 -23.36 -8.90 13.16
C VAL A 189 -24.54 -9.85 13.24
N ASP A 190 -25.70 -9.47 12.69
CA ASP A 190 -26.89 -10.32 12.64
C ASP A 190 -26.61 -11.63 11.87
N MET A 191 -25.84 -11.54 10.78
CA MET A 191 -25.35 -12.70 10.04
C MET A 191 -24.49 -13.63 10.90
N ASP A 192 -23.53 -13.09 11.65
CA ASP A 192 -22.67 -13.89 12.52
C ASP A 192 -23.48 -14.55 13.66
N CYS A 193 -24.56 -13.91 14.13
CA CYS A 193 -25.47 -14.49 15.14
C CYS A 193 -26.19 -15.73 14.61
N VAL A 194 -26.64 -15.71 13.35
CA VAL A 194 -27.17 -16.91 12.67
C VAL A 194 -26.04 -17.81 12.12
N GLY A 195 -24.80 -17.57 12.57
CA GLY A 195 -23.51 -18.19 12.21
C GLY A 195 -23.24 -18.36 10.73
N LEU A 196 -23.71 -17.39 9.96
CA LEU A 196 -23.14 -17.01 8.69
C LEU A 196 -21.93 -16.12 8.98
N LYS A 197 -20.79 -16.74 9.28
CA LYS A 197 -19.57 -15.97 9.57
C LYS A 197 -19.17 -15.15 8.33
N PRO A 198 -19.17 -13.81 8.38
CA PRO A 198 -18.74 -13.02 7.25
C PRO A 198 -17.24 -13.24 7.04
N GLY A 199 -16.88 -14.02 6.02
CA GLY A 199 -15.48 -14.19 5.64
C GLY A 199 -14.84 -12.88 5.20
N PHE A 200 -13.51 -12.82 5.18
CA PHE A 200 -12.78 -11.62 4.76
C PHE A 200 -13.20 -11.11 3.35
N SER A 201 -13.64 -12.00 2.46
CA SER A 201 -14.17 -11.65 1.13
C SER A 201 -15.36 -10.68 1.20
N MET A 202 -16.26 -10.82 2.17
CA MET A 202 -17.40 -9.90 2.35
C MET A 202 -16.93 -8.52 2.81
N ILE A 203 -16.00 -8.47 3.76
CA ILE A 203 -15.39 -7.22 4.24
C ILE A 203 -14.65 -6.52 3.09
N GLU A 204 -13.90 -7.27 2.29
CA GLU A 204 -13.23 -6.77 1.09
C GLU A 204 -14.24 -6.13 0.11
N LYS A 205 -15.39 -6.78 -0.07
CA LYS A 205 -16.48 -6.31 -0.94
C LYS A 205 -17.11 -5.03 -0.40
N VAL A 206 -17.43 -4.94 0.89
CA VAL A 206 -18.00 -3.73 1.53
C VAL A 206 -17.04 -2.56 1.39
N ILE A 207 -15.76 -2.76 1.75
CA ILE A 207 -14.72 -1.74 1.59
C ILE A 207 -14.67 -1.31 0.12
N SER A 208 -14.75 -2.27 -0.81
CA SER A 208 -14.68 -1.95 -2.22
C SER A 208 -15.83 -1.14 -2.74
N LEU A 209 -17.06 -1.46 -2.32
CA LEU A 209 -18.27 -0.73 -2.70
C LEU A 209 -18.22 0.71 -2.21
N TYR A 210 -17.92 0.96 -0.93
CA TYR A 210 -17.76 2.34 -0.43
C TYR A 210 -16.68 3.11 -1.19
N TRP A 211 -15.60 2.42 -1.56
CA TRP A 211 -14.48 3.05 -2.26
C TRP A 211 -14.81 3.40 -3.72
N GLU A 212 -15.55 2.54 -4.42
CA GLU A 212 -16.01 2.74 -5.80
C GLU A 212 -17.06 3.83 -5.90
N MET A 213 -17.87 4.00 -4.85
CA MET A 213 -18.85 5.09 -4.72
C MET A 213 -18.21 6.44 -4.31
N GLU A 214 -16.88 6.53 -4.25
CA GLU A 214 -16.11 7.70 -3.76
C GLU A 214 -16.38 8.11 -2.29
N GLU A 215 -17.11 7.28 -1.54
CA GLU A 215 -17.43 7.44 -0.11
C GLU A 215 -16.26 6.97 0.79
N LYS A 216 -15.07 7.52 0.56
CA LYS A 216 -13.81 7.10 1.23
C LYS A 216 -13.85 7.25 2.75
N GLU A 217 -14.57 8.25 3.24
CA GLU A 217 -14.76 8.48 4.68
C GLU A 217 -15.62 7.38 5.31
N LYS A 218 -16.68 6.94 4.64
CA LYS A 218 -17.52 5.82 5.07
C LYS A 218 -16.74 4.50 5.06
N ALA A 219 -15.86 4.28 4.08
CA ALA A 219 -14.97 3.12 4.09
C ALA A 219 -14.03 3.09 5.31
N VAL A 220 -13.47 4.24 5.69
CA VAL A 220 -12.64 4.36 6.91
C VAL A 220 -13.47 4.14 8.17
N LEU A 221 -14.69 4.69 8.23
CA LEU A 221 -15.60 4.49 9.35
C LEU A 221 -16.03 3.02 9.49
N PHE A 222 -16.28 2.34 8.36
CA PHE A 222 -16.61 0.93 8.31
C PHE A 222 -15.48 0.08 8.91
N VAL A 223 -14.23 0.29 8.48
CA VAL A 223 -13.08 -0.41 9.06
C VAL A 223 -12.93 -0.13 10.56
N LYS A 224 -13.16 1.12 11.01
CA LYS A 224 -13.15 1.44 12.45
C LYS A 224 -14.18 0.64 13.22
N GLU A 225 -15.39 0.52 12.70
CA GLU A 225 -16.47 -0.17 13.39
C GLU A 225 -16.29 -1.69 13.39
N VAL A 226 -15.82 -2.26 12.27
CA VAL A 226 -15.41 -3.67 12.18
C VAL A 226 -14.36 -4.01 13.24
N LEU A 227 -13.33 -3.17 13.40
CA LEU A 227 -12.30 -3.36 14.43
C LEU A 227 -12.84 -3.14 15.85
N ARG A 228 -13.75 -2.17 16.05
CA ARG A 228 -14.32 -1.85 17.36
C ARG A 228 -15.19 -2.98 17.90
N ARG A 229 -15.99 -3.60 17.02
CA ARG A 229 -16.91 -4.68 17.39
C ARG A 229 -16.26 -6.07 17.32
N GLU A 230 -14.99 -6.14 16.93
CA GLU A 230 -14.24 -7.39 16.76
C GLU A 230 -15.00 -8.42 15.90
N ILE A 231 -15.62 -7.96 14.80
CA ILE A 231 -16.39 -8.84 13.89
C ILE A 231 -15.46 -9.93 13.38
N ALA A 232 -15.86 -11.19 13.58
CA ALA A 232 -15.05 -12.34 13.20
C ALA A 232 -15.03 -12.48 11.66
N TYR A 233 -13.88 -12.22 11.06
CA TYR A 233 -13.56 -12.65 9.70
C TYR A 233 -12.48 -13.72 9.77
N SER A 234 -12.74 -14.87 9.15
CA SER A 234 -11.71 -15.90 9.02
C SER A 234 -10.59 -15.38 8.11
N GLU A 235 -9.37 -15.33 8.64
CA GLU A 235 -8.16 -15.30 7.82
C GLU A 235 -8.16 -16.63 7.04
N ASP A 236 -8.60 -16.61 5.78
CA ASP A 236 -8.50 -17.78 4.93
C ASP A 236 -7.02 -18.16 4.79
N ASP A 237 -6.74 -19.46 4.82
CA ASP A 237 -5.42 -20.10 4.88
C ASP A 237 -4.63 -19.96 3.54
N GLY A 238 -5.03 -19.00 2.70
CA GLY A 238 -4.58 -18.79 1.33
C GLY A 238 -3.88 -17.44 1.13
N ASP A 239 -2.56 -17.50 1.08
CA ASP A 239 -1.63 -16.44 0.69
C ASP A 239 -1.73 -15.13 1.50
N GLY A 240 -1.00 -15.08 2.62
CA GLY A 240 -0.97 -14.03 3.66
C GLY A 240 -0.51 -12.63 3.22
N HIS A 241 -1.15 -12.06 2.20
CA HIS A 241 -0.85 -10.78 1.58
C HIS A 241 -1.94 -9.72 1.81
N LYS A 242 -3.13 -10.10 2.31
CA LYS A 242 -4.21 -9.16 2.65
C LYS A 242 -4.46 -9.18 4.16
N GLY A 243 -3.70 -8.34 4.87
CA GLY A 243 -3.73 -8.17 6.32
C GLY A 243 -5.02 -7.59 6.89
N GLY A 244 -6.14 -8.28 6.70
CA GLY A 244 -7.47 -7.90 7.19
C GLY A 244 -8.01 -6.56 6.65
N PRO A 245 -9.18 -6.11 7.15
CA PRO A 245 -9.82 -4.86 6.76
C PRO A 245 -8.89 -3.64 6.71
N THR A 246 -8.03 -3.45 7.72
CA THR A 246 -7.14 -2.27 7.74
C THR A 246 -6.09 -2.36 6.65
N GLY A 247 -5.45 -3.53 6.53
CA GLY A 247 -4.43 -3.76 5.52
C GLY A 247 -4.98 -3.59 4.11
N TYR A 248 -6.19 -4.10 3.85
CA TYR A 248 -6.84 -3.98 2.55
C TYR A 248 -7.17 -2.53 2.19
N LEU A 249 -7.76 -1.78 3.12
CA LEU A 249 -8.07 -0.37 2.89
C LEU A 249 -6.80 0.46 2.63
N ALA A 250 -5.75 0.23 3.42
CA ALA A 250 -4.45 0.87 3.22
C ALA A 250 -3.82 0.49 1.86
N TRP A 251 -3.94 -0.77 1.44
CA TRP A 251 -3.50 -1.22 0.12
C TRP A 251 -4.29 -0.54 -1.00
N LYS A 252 -5.62 -0.42 -0.86
CA LYS A 252 -6.49 0.26 -1.84
C LYS A 252 -6.09 1.73 -2.00
N MET A 253 -5.82 2.43 -0.90
CA MET A 253 -5.26 3.79 -0.91
C MET A 253 -3.91 3.87 -1.63
N MET A 254 -3.02 2.90 -1.39
CA MET A 254 -1.72 2.85 -2.08
C MET A 254 -1.85 2.59 -3.59
N ALA A 255 -2.80 1.75 -4.00
CA ALA A 255 -3.04 1.44 -5.41
C ALA A 255 -3.44 2.70 -6.21
N GLU A 256 -4.15 3.64 -5.56
CA GLU A 256 -4.49 4.96 -6.12
C GLU A 256 -3.37 6.01 -6.01
N GLY A 257 -2.22 5.65 -5.41
CA GLY A 257 -1.11 6.57 -5.19
C GLY A 257 -1.25 7.46 -3.95
N ASN A 258 -2.27 7.27 -3.11
CA ASN A 258 -2.43 7.99 -1.84
C ASN A 258 -1.63 7.31 -0.71
N TYR A 259 -0.30 7.32 -0.85
CA TYR A 259 0.59 6.65 0.12
C TYR A 259 0.54 7.29 1.50
N ARG A 260 0.59 8.63 1.58
CA ARG A 260 0.51 9.34 2.86
C ARG A 260 -0.81 9.12 3.58
N GLY A 261 -1.93 9.02 2.85
CA GLY A 261 -3.23 8.67 3.42
C GLY A 261 -3.23 7.27 4.04
N ALA A 262 -2.66 6.28 3.33
CA ALA A 262 -2.53 4.91 3.84
C ALA A 262 -1.72 4.85 5.14
N VAL A 263 -0.58 5.56 5.21
CA VAL A 263 0.25 5.65 6.43
C VAL A 263 -0.55 6.23 7.60
N LYS A 264 -1.23 7.36 7.35
CA LYS A 264 -2.02 8.05 8.38
C LYS A 264 -3.19 7.21 8.87
N LEU A 265 -3.87 6.47 7.99
CA LEU A 265 -4.97 5.59 8.35
C LEU A 265 -4.54 4.58 9.41
N VAL A 266 -3.48 3.81 9.12
CA VAL A 266 -3.03 2.73 10.01
C VAL A 266 -2.56 3.27 11.37
N ILE A 267 -1.81 4.39 11.35
CA ILE A 267 -1.36 5.07 12.57
C ILE A 267 -2.56 5.56 13.38
N HIS A 268 -3.50 6.26 12.75
CA HIS A 268 -4.68 6.81 13.41
C HIS A 268 -5.53 5.72 14.07
N LEU A 269 -5.74 4.59 13.39
CA LEU A 269 -6.50 3.47 13.95
C LEU A 269 -5.83 2.92 15.21
N ARG A 270 -4.51 2.72 15.17
CA ARG A 270 -3.75 2.24 16.33
C ARG A 270 -3.77 3.25 17.49
N GLU A 271 -3.56 4.54 17.20
CA GLU A 271 -3.59 5.60 18.21
C GLU A 271 -4.99 5.83 18.80
N SER A 272 -6.04 5.46 18.06
CA SER A 272 -7.43 5.46 18.55
C SER A 272 -7.74 4.28 19.49
N GLY A 273 -6.75 3.43 19.80
CA GLY A 273 -6.90 2.26 20.67
C GLY A 273 -7.49 1.03 19.97
N LEU A 274 -7.67 1.07 18.65
CA LEU A 274 -8.05 -0.10 17.87
C LEU A 274 -6.83 -1.01 17.66
N LYS A 275 -7.09 -2.25 17.25
CA LYS A 275 -6.04 -3.24 16.99
C LYS A 275 -5.97 -3.57 15.49
N PRO A 276 -5.33 -2.74 14.66
CA PRO A 276 -5.01 -3.11 13.29
C PRO A 276 -4.21 -4.41 13.24
N GLU A 277 -4.37 -5.13 12.15
CA GLU A 277 -3.67 -6.38 11.88
C GLU A 277 -2.18 -6.10 11.68
N VAL A 278 -1.30 -7.00 12.13
CA VAL A 278 0.18 -6.79 12.05
C VAL A 278 0.64 -6.49 10.62
N TYR A 279 0.01 -7.13 9.64
CA TYR A 279 0.35 -6.95 8.23
C TYR A 279 -0.10 -5.57 7.68
N SER A 280 -1.09 -4.91 8.29
CA SER A 280 -1.48 -3.54 7.95
C SER A 280 -0.33 -2.55 8.18
N TYR A 281 0.47 -2.74 9.24
CA TYR A 281 1.67 -1.94 9.48
C TYR A 281 2.72 -2.15 8.39
N LEU A 282 2.90 -3.39 7.90
CA LEU A 282 3.83 -3.69 6.80
C LEU A 282 3.39 -3.02 5.48
N ILE A 283 2.09 -2.99 5.22
CA ILE A 283 1.51 -2.26 4.08
C ILE A 283 1.80 -0.75 4.24
N ALA A 284 1.53 -0.18 5.42
CA ALA A 284 1.83 1.23 5.68
C ALA A 284 3.34 1.56 5.57
N MET A 285 4.23 0.69 6.04
CA MET A 285 5.67 0.85 5.83
C MET A 285 6.04 0.85 4.33
N THR A 286 5.37 0.01 3.54
CA THR A 286 5.54 0.00 2.07
C THR A 286 5.06 1.31 1.46
N ALA A 287 3.96 1.88 1.97
CA ALA A 287 3.49 3.22 1.59
C ALA A 287 4.52 4.31 1.90
N VAL A 288 5.17 4.29 3.07
CA VAL A 288 6.26 5.23 3.42
C VAL A 288 7.39 5.17 2.38
N VAL A 289 7.83 3.96 2.00
CA VAL A 289 8.88 3.79 0.98
C VAL A 289 8.46 4.39 -0.36
N LYS A 290 7.23 4.12 -0.81
CA LYS A 290 6.71 4.66 -2.08
C LYS A 290 6.59 6.18 -2.05
N GLU A 291 6.11 6.75 -0.95
CA GLU A 291 6.02 8.21 -0.75
C GLU A 291 7.41 8.86 -0.80
N LEU A 292 8.39 8.30 -0.09
CA LEU A 292 9.77 8.81 -0.11
C LEU A 292 10.41 8.71 -1.51
N ASN A 293 10.07 7.69 -2.28
CA ASN A 293 10.55 7.56 -3.66
C ASN A 293 9.96 8.64 -4.56
N GLU A 294 8.65 8.87 -4.52
CA GLU A 294 8.00 9.96 -5.27
C GLU A 294 8.50 11.33 -4.84
N PHE A 295 8.68 11.54 -3.53
CA PHE A 295 9.30 12.73 -2.98
C PHE A 295 10.72 12.93 -3.52
N ALA A 296 11.55 11.89 -3.56
CA ALA A 296 12.90 11.95 -4.11
C ALA A 296 12.90 12.25 -5.63
N LYS A 297 11.90 11.79 -6.39
CA LYS A 297 11.71 12.13 -7.81
C LYS A 297 11.31 13.60 -7.97
N ALA A 298 10.39 14.09 -7.14
CA ALA A 298 9.96 15.49 -7.14
C ALA A 298 11.14 16.43 -6.83
N LEU A 299 11.96 16.13 -5.82
CA LEU A 299 13.16 16.91 -5.49
C LEU A 299 14.19 16.92 -6.63
N ARG A 300 14.34 15.82 -7.37
CA ARG A 300 15.22 15.77 -8.55
C ARG A 300 14.73 16.71 -9.65
N LYS A 301 13.42 16.72 -9.93
CA LYS A 301 12.81 17.65 -10.90
C LYS A 301 13.00 19.11 -10.48
N LEU A 302 12.75 19.40 -9.20
CA LEU A 302 12.94 20.74 -8.62
C LEU A 302 14.39 21.24 -8.79
N LYS A 303 15.37 20.41 -8.43
CA LYS A 303 16.80 20.72 -8.65
C LYS A 303 17.14 20.94 -10.13
N GLY A 304 16.49 20.21 -11.03
CA GLY A 304 16.63 20.41 -12.47
C GLY A 304 16.14 21.79 -12.92
N PHE A 305 14.96 22.21 -12.45
CA PHE A 305 14.39 23.53 -12.76
C PHE A 305 15.25 24.68 -12.25
N THR A 306 15.76 24.58 -11.01
CA THR A 306 16.69 25.57 -10.45
C THR A 306 17.96 25.69 -11.30
N LYS A 307 18.57 24.56 -11.71
CA LYS A 307 19.77 24.58 -12.58
C LYS A 307 19.54 25.18 -13.96
N SER A 308 18.32 25.04 -14.50
CA SER A 308 17.93 25.67 -15.77
C SER A 308 17.51 27.15 -15.65
N GLY A 309 17.49 27.71 -14.43
CA GLY A 309 17.03 29.08 -14.18
C GLY A 309 15.53 29.29 -14.39
N LEU A 310 14.74 28.20 -14.47
CA LEU A 310 13.28 28.27 -14.64
C LEU A 310 12.55 28.66 -13.35
N ILE A 311 13.17 28.39 -12.20
CA ILE A 311 12.67 28.73 -10.86
C ILE A 311 13.86 29.32 -10.08
N ALA A 312 13.57 30.29 -9.20
CA ALA A 312 14.55 30.83 -8.26
C ALA A 312 15.10 29.74 -7.32
N GLU A 313 16.23 30.01 -6.68
CA GLU A 313 16.73 29.16 -5.60
C GLU A 313 15.69 29.11 -4.46
N LEU A 314 15.59 27.95 -3.80
CA LEU A 314 14.69 27.78 -2.67
C LEU A 314 15.15 28.66 -1.51
N ASP A 315 14.21 29.38 -0.89
CA ASP A 315 14.46 30.08 0.36
C ASP A 315 14.62 29.11 1.54
N ALA A 316 15.05 29.63 2.68
CA ALA A 316 15.29 28.85 3.88
C ALA A 316 14.02 28.15 4.41
N GLU A 317 12.86 28.80 4.29
CA GLU A 317 11.57 28.26 4.77
C GLU A 317 11.15 27.04 3.95
N ASN A 318 11.26 27.10 2.62
CA ASN A 318 10.95 25.98 1.75
C ASN A 318 11.91 24.80 1.97
N VAL A 319 13.19 25.06 2.25
CA VAL A 319 14.16 24.01 2.60
C VAL A 319 13.76 23.33 3.91
N GLU A 320 13.39 24.10 4.93
CA GLU A 320 12.94 23.57 6.22
C GLU A 320 11.68 22.71 6.07
N LEU A 321 10.71 23.14 5.26
CA LEU A 321 9.49 22.36 4.96
C LEU A 321 9.81 21.02 4.28
N ILE A 322 10.74 21.01 3.33
CA ILE A 322 11.22 19.80 2.64
C ILE A 322 11.87 18.83 3.63
N GLU A 323 12.75 19.33 4.49
CA GLU A 323 13.45 18.51 5.50
C GLU A 323 12.48 17.96 6.56
N LYS A 324 11.54 18.79 7.01
CA LYS A 324 10.49 18.40 7.95
C LYS A 324 9.59 17.32 7.37
N TYR A 325 9.12 17.48 6.14
CA TYR A 325 8.29 16.48 5.47
C TYR A 325 8.98 15.11 5.39
N GLN A 326 10.25 15.08 4.99
CA GLN A 326 11.02 13.84 4.95
C GLN A 326 11.22 13.24 6.35
N SER A 327 11.49 14.08 7.35
CA SER A 327 11.71 13.63 8.73
C SER A 327 10.45 13.04 9.35
N ASP A 328 9.28 13.65 9.11
CA ASP A 328 7.99 13.15 9.56
C ASP A 328 7.69 11.76 8.97
N LEU A 329 7.94 11.57 7.66
CA LEU A 329 7.77 10.26 7.00
C LEU A 329 8.71 9.19 7.56
N LEU A 330 9.96 9.55 7.85
CA LEU A 330 10.92 8.64 8.47
C LEU A 330 10.48 8.27 9.90
N ALA A 331 9.96 9.22 10.67
CA ALA A 331 9.43 8.97 12.00
C ALA A 331 8.22 8.02 11.97
N ASP A 332 7.31 8.22 11.01
CA ASP A 332 6.17 7.32 10.78
C ASP A 332 6.63 5.89 10.46
N GLY A 333 7.61 5.73 9.55
CA GLY A 333 8.15 4.42 9.19
C GLY A 333 8.84 3.70 10.37
N VAL A 334 9.60 4.42 11.19
CA VAL A 334 10.22 3.88 12.41
C VAL A 334 9.14 3.49 13.43
N ARG A 335 8.12 4.33 13.63
CA ARG A 335 7.00 4.04 14.52
C ARG A 335 6.26 2.76 14.11
N LEU A 336 5.88 2.65 12.84
CA LEU A 336 5.24 1.45 12.29
C LEU A 336 6.11 0.20 12.48
N SER A 337 7.43 0.31 12.25
CA SER A 337 8.36 -0.81 12.45
C SER A 337 8.39 -1.31 13.89
N SER A 338 8.31 -0.38 14.86
CA SER A 338 8.31 -0.73 16.27
C SER A 338 7.06 -1.52 16.67
N TRP A 339 5.90 -1.18 16.10
CA TRP A 339 4.65 -1.93 16.33
C TRP A 339 4.70 -3.34 15.74
N VAL A 340 5.28 -3.50 14.53
CA VAL A 340 5.48 -4.84 13.96
C VAL A 340 6.42 -5.69 14.80
N ILE A 341 7.48 -5.11 15.35
CA ILE A 341 8.44 -5.86 16.20
C ILE A 341 7.82 -6.21 17.57
N GLN A 342 6.95 -5.35 18.11
CA GLN A 342 6.28 -5.58 19.40
C GLN A 342 5.17 -6.63 19.31
N GLU A 343 4.38 -6.63 18.23
CA GLU A 343 3.21 -7.50 18.07
C GLU A 343 3.44 -8.68 17.15
N GLY A 344 4.41 -8.57 16.25
CA GLY A 344 4.70 -9.55 15.23
C GLY A 344 5.50 -10.73 15.76
N ARG A 345 5.49 -11.79 14.96
CA ARG A 345 6.35 -12.95 15.18
C ARG A 345 7.76 -12.67 14.63
N SER A 346 8.77 -13.32 15.22
CA SER A 346 10.16 -13.22 14.79
C SER A 346 10.42 -13.33 13.27
N PRO A 347 9.69 -14.15 12.47
CA PRO A 347 9.90 -14.22 11.02
C PRO A 347 9.64 -12.90 10.27
N LEU A 348 8.84 -11.99 10.82
CA LEU A 348 8.52 -10.71 10.19
C LEU A 348 9.66 -9.69 10.34
N HIS A 349 10.58 -9.88 11.30
CA HIS A 349 11.67 -8.92 11.56
C HIS A 349 12.55 -8.70 10.33
N GLY A 350 12.87 -9.77 9.60
CA GLY A 350 13.64 -9.66 8.36
C GLY A 350 12.94 -8.82 7.29
N VAL A 351 11.60 -8.81 7.26
CA VAL A 351 10.82 -7.99 6.32
C VAL A 351 10.69 -6.54 6.80
N VAL A 352 10.68 -6.31 8.12
CA VAL A 352 10.72 -4.98 8.73
C VAL A 352 12.03 -4.27 8.39
N TYR A 353 13.18 -4.93 8.64
CA TYR A 353 14.48 -4.35 8.38
C TYR A 353 14.73 -4.11 6.89
N GLU A 354 14.21 -4.97 6.01
CA GLU A 354 14.23 -4.72 4.56
C GLU A 354 13.45 -3.45 4.17
N ARG A 355 12.26 -3.24 4.75
CA ARG A 355 11.47 -2.03 4.49
C ARG A 355 12.14 -0.77 5.06
N LEU A 356 12.73 -0.86 6.25
CA LEU A 356 13.52 0.23 6.83
C LEU A 356 14.75 0.55 5.97
N LEU A 357 15.45 -0.46 5.45
CA LEU A 357 16.55 -0.29 4.52
C LEU A 357 16.09 0.47 3.26
N ALA A 358 15.02 0.01 2.62
CA ALA A 358 14.45 0.68 1.44
C ALA A 358 14.05 2.14 1.74
N MET A 359 13.41 2.38 2.89
CA MET A 359 13.03 3.70 3.37
C MET A 359 14.24 4.63 3.49
N TYR A 360 15.30 4.21 4.17
CA TYR A 360 16.51 5.01 4.35
C TYR A 360 17.28 5.21 3.04
N ILE A 361 17.26 4.23 2.13
CA ILE A 361 17.81 4.38 0.77
C ILE A 361 17.08 5.49 0.01
N CYS A 362 15.73 5.47 -0.01
CA CYS A 362 14.92 6.49 -0.67
C CYS A 362 15.15 7.89 -0.06
N ALA A 363 15.35 7.97 1.25
CA ALA A 363 15.67 9.23 1.94
C ALA A 363 17.15 9.66 1.80
N GLY A 364 18.02 8.81 1.24
CA GLY A 364 19.46 9.09 1.15
C GLY A 364 20.17 9.14 2.51
N ARG A 365 19.73 8.32 3.47
CA ARG A 365 20.25 8.23 4.85
C ARG A 365 21.23 7.06 4.97
N GLY A 366 22.50 7.31 4.66
CA GLY A 366 23.54 6.28 4.52
C GLY A 366 23.83 5.52 5.80
N LEU A 367 24.15 6.23 6.89
CA LEU A 367 24.41 5.63 8.20
C LEU A 367 23.24 4.77 8.71
N GLU A 368 22.01 5.23 8.56
CA GLU A 368 20.83 4.48 8.98
C GLU A 368 20.60 3.25 8.09
N ALA A 369 20.74 3.38 6.77
CA ALA A 369 20.62 2.27 5.84
C ALA A 369 21.69 1.19 6.09
N GLU A 370 22.93 1.60 6.38
CA GLU A 370 24.00 0.66 6.75
C GLU A 370 23.66 -0.13 8.01
N ARG A 371 23.10 0.52 9.04
CA ARG A 371 22.65 -0.19 10.24
C ARG A 371 21.60 -1.25 9.90
N GLN A 372 20.66 -0.95 9.00
CA GLN A 372 19.64 -1.92 8.62
C GLN A 372 20.22 -3.14 7.88
N LEU A 373 21.27 -2.96 7.07
CA LEU A 373 21.99 -4.10 6.46
C LEU A 373 22.54 -5.06 7.53
N TRP A 374 23.07 -4.51 8.62
CA TRP A 374 23.61 -5.31 9.72
C TRP A 374 22.51 -5.97 10.56
N GLU A 375 21.41 -5.26 10.84
CA GLU A 375 20.24 -5.82 11.51
C GLU A 375 19.63 -6.99 10.73
N MET A 376 19.49 -6.85 9.39
CA MET A 376 19.04 -7.94 8.52
C MET A 376 19.93 -9.17 8.66
N LYS A 377 21.25 -8.98 8.64
CA LYS A 377 22.22 -10.06 8.81
C LYS A 377 22.10 -10.73 10.19
N LEU A 378 21.86 -9.95 11.25
CA LEU A 378 21.69 -10.45 12.61
C LEU A 378 20.46 -11.35 12.75
N VAL A 379 19.37 -11.03 12.04
CA VAL A 379 18.16 -11.88 11.99
C VAL A 379 18.23 -12.98 10.93
N GLY A 380 19.41 -13.26 10.37
CA GLY A 380 19.64 -14.36 9.43
C GLY A 380 19.13 -14.11 8.01
N LYS A 381 18.85 -12.85 7.64
CA LYS A 381 18.43 -12.46 6.29
C LYS A 381 19.55 -11.71 5.58
N GLU A 382 20.08 -12.28 4.51
CA GLU A 382 21.12 -11.61 3.72
C GLU A 382 20.48 -10.64 2.71
N ALA A 383 20.94 -9.39 2.70
CA ALA A 383 20.52 -8.41 1.71
C ALA A 383 21.23 -8.64 0.36
N ASP A 384 20.55 -8.29 -0.73
CA ASP A 384 21.15 -8.31 -2.05
C ASP A 384 22.39 -7.44 -2.12
N ARG A 385 23.42 -7.93 -2.79
CA ARG A 385 24.71 -7.23 -2.85
C ARG A 385 24.66 -5.91 -3.61
N GLU A 386 23.67 -5.73 -4.47
CA GLU A 386 23.37 -4.44 -5.08
C GLU A 386 22.91 -3.39 -4.05
N LEU A 387 22.18 -3.79 -3.00
CA LEU A 387 21.78 -2.88 -1.93
C LEU A 387 22.98 -2.37 -1.14
N TYR A 388 24.00 -3.22 -0.89
CA TYR A 388 25.26 -2.78 -0.30
C TYR A 388 25.96 -1.72 -1.15
N ASP A 389 26.03 -1.91 -2.48
CA ASP A 389 26.63 -0.93 -3.40
C ASP A 389 25.85 0.40 -3.41
N ILE A 390 24.51 0.35 -3.34
CA ILE A 390 23.64 1.54 -3.26
C ILE A 390 23.90 2.29 -1.95
N VAL A 391 23.91 1.59 -0.80
CA VAL A 391 24.19 2.21 0.51
C VAL A 391 25.58 2.82 0.55
N LEU A 392 26.59 2.14 -0.03
CA LEU A 392 27.94 2.67 -0.18
C LEU A 392 27.96 3.98 -0.95
N ALA A 393 27.25 4.07 -2.08
CA ALA A 393 27.16 5.28 -2.88
C ALA A 393 26.47 6.43 -2.12
N ILE A 394 25.44 6.13 -1.31
CA ILE A 394 24.77 7.12 -0.46
C ILE A 394 25.75 7.63 0.61
N CYS A 395 26.43 6.75 1.33
CA CYS A 395 27.43 7.11 2.34
C CYS A 395 28.54 7.99 1.74
N ALA A 396 29.01 7.64 0.53
CA ALA A 396 29.99 8.42 -0.21
C ALA A 396 29.48 9.81 -0.58
N SER A 397 28.22 9.94 -0.99
CA SER A 397 27.61 11.24 -1.30
C SER A 397 27.48 12.19 -0.11
N LYS A 398 27.58 11.65 1.12
CA LYS A 398 27.54 12.40 2.38
C LYS A 398 28.89 12.44 3.12
N LYS A 399 29.94 11.86 2.52
CA LYS A 399 31.28 11.74 3.11
C LYS A 399 31.32 11.01 4.46
N GLU A 400 30.52 9.95 4.59
CA GLU A 400 30.42 9.13 5.79
C GLU A 400 31.56 8.09 5.85
N ALA A 401 32.80 8.56 6.06
CA ALA A 401 34.03 7.76 5.91
C ALA A 401 34.06 6.43 6.69
N SER A 402 33.50 6.40 7.90
CA SER A 402 33.48 5.19 8.73
C SER A 402 32.58 4.09 8.14
N ALA A 403 31.41 4.47 7.63
CA ALA A 403 30.47 3.57 6.96
C ALA A 403 31.06 3.04 5.64
N ILE A 404 31.66 3.94 4.86
CA ILE A 404 32.35 3.59 3.60
C ILE A 404 33.43 2.53 3.86
N SER A 405 34.24 2.71 4.90
CA SER A 405 35.30 1.75 5.26
C SER A 405 34.72 0.37 5.64
N ARG A 406 33.67 0.32 6.46
CA ARG A 406 33.00 -0.94 6.83
C ARG A 406 32.38 -1.64 5.63
N LEU A 407 31.66 -0.91 4.77
CA LEU A 407 31.02 -1.47 3.57
C LEU A 407 32.02 -1.98 2.52
N LEU A 408 33.22 -1.40 2.47
CA LEU A 408 34.31 -1.87 1.59
C LEU A 408 35.12 -3.04 2.18
N THR A 409 34.83 -3.47 3.41
CA THR A 409 35.57 -4.56 4.05
C THR A 409 35.40 -5.87 3.27
N GLY A 410 36.51 -6.58 3.03
CA GLY A 410 36.51 -7.83 2.26
C GLY A 410 36.42 -7.66 0.74
N MET A 411 36.43 -6.44 0.21
CA MET A 411 36.44 -6.17 -1.24
C MET A 411 37.68 -6.80 -1.94
N GLU A 412 38.79 -6.93 -1.24
CA GLU A 412 40.03 -7.52 -1.77
C GLU A 412 39.85 -8.98 -2.22
N VAL A 413 39.02 -9.74 -1.49
CA VAL A 413 38.76 -11.17 -1.75
C VAL A 413 37.71 -11.37 -2.86
N THR A 414 37.14 -10.29 -3.40
CA THR A 414 36.11 -10.37 -4.47
C THR A 414 36.71 -10.44 -5.87
N SER A 415 35.93 -10.95 -6.83
CA SER A 415 36.33 -10.97 -8.24
C SER A 415 36.55 -9.57 -8.80
N SER A 416 37.43 -9.46 -9.81
CA SER A 416 37.74 -8.19 -10.47
C SER A 416 36.49 -7.46 -10.99
N ILE A 417 35.56 -8.19 -11.61
CA ILE A 417 34.29 -7.66 -12.11
C ILE A 417 33.46 -7.03 -10.98
N ARG A 418 33.37 -7.72 -9.84
CA ARG A 418 32.62 -7.23 -8.68
C ARG A 418 33.26 -6.00 -8.09
N ARG A 419 34.59 -6.02 -7.91
CA ARG A 419 35.37 -4.89 -7.41
C ARG A 419 35.17 -3.64 -8.28
N LYS A 420 35.16 -3.81 -9.61
CA LYS A 420 34.85 -2.73 -10.54
C LYS A 420 33.46 -2.14 -10.29
N LYS A 421 32.42 -2.98 -10.17
CA LYS A 421 31.04 -2.51 -9.90
C LYS A 421 30.97 -1.70 -8.60
N THR A 422 31.52 -2.20 -7.51
CA THR A 422 31.52 -1.52 -6.21
C THR A 422 32.27 -0.17 -6.25
N LEU A 423 33.46 -0.13 -6.87
CA LEU A 423 34.22 1.12 -7.01
C LEU A 423 33.52 2.14 -7.93
N SER A 424 32.83 1.69 -8.98
CA SER A 424 32.00 2.57 -9.82
C SER A 424 30.83 3.19 -9.04
N TRP A 425 30.17 2.44 -8.16
CA TRP A 425 29.14 2.98 -7.27
C TRP A 425 29.70 3.99 -6.27
N LEU A 426 30.84 3.68 -5.65
CA LEU A 426 31.56 4.59 -4.75
C LEU A 426 31.89 5.91 -5.46
N LEU A 427 32.46 5.82 -6.66
CA LEU A 427 32.83 6.96 -7.49
C LEU A 427 31.62 7.84 -7.82
N ARG A 428 30.52 7.25 -8.30
CA ARG A 428 29.29 7.97 -8.61
C ARG A 428 28.65 8.60 -7.37
N GLY A 429 28.78 7.95 -6.20
CA GLY A 429 28.40 8.51 -4.91
C GLY A 429 29.16 9.80 -4.60
N TYR A 430 30.50 9.79 -4.67
CA TYR A 430 31.31 10.99 -4.46
C TYR A 430 31.03 12.10 -5.48
N ILE A 431 30.82 11.75 -6.76
CA ILE A 431 30.41 12.71 -7.80
C ILE A 431 29.08 13.37 -7.42
N LYS A 432 28.09 12.59 -6.99
CA LYS A 432 26.77 13.10 -6.57
C LYS A 432 26.87 14.04 -5.35
N GLY A 433 27.77 13.73 -4.41
CA GLY A 433 28.07 14.58 -3.24
C GLY A 433 28.99 15.77 -3.53
N SER A 434 29.47 15.95 -4.77
CA SER A 434 30.47 16.97 -5.14
C SER A 434 31.80 16.84 -4.36
N HIS A 435 32.13 15.62 -3.93
CA HIS A 435 33.39 15.26 -3.26
C HIS A 435 34.43 14.82 -4.29
N PHE A 436 34.81 15.75 -5.19
CA PHE A 436 35.63 15.43 -6.35
C PHE A 436 37.05 14.97 -6.03
N ASP A 437 37.61 15.34 -4.88
CA ASP A 437 38.92 14.83 -4.46
C ASP A 437 38.85 13.32 -4.16
N ASP A 438 37.89 12.90 -3.34
CA ASP A 438 37.65 11.50 -3.01
C ASP A 438 37.28 10.68 -4.27
N ALA A 439 36.52 11.29 -5.19
CA ALA A 439 36.22 10.71 -6.50
C ALA A 439 37.49 10.49 -7.35
N SER A 440 38.42 11.45 -7.34
CA SER A 440 39.69 11.35 -8.07
C SER A 440 40.59 10.24 -7.52
N GLU A 441 40.68 10.11 -6.19
CA GLU A 441 41.43 9.01 -5.55
C GLU A 441 40.79 7.66 -5.84
N THR A 442 39.45 7.61 -5.96
CA THR A 442 38.75 6.40 -6.37
C THR A 442 39.10 6.00 -7.81
N ILE A 443 39.18 6.96 -8.74
CA ILE A 443 39.64 6.69 -10.12
C ILE A 443 41.07 6.15 -10.11
N ILE A 444 41.98 6.80 -9.39
CA ILE A 444 43.39 6.37 -9.31
C ILE A 444 43.47 4.94 -8.77
N LYS A 445 42.76 4.65 -7.67
CA LYS A 445 42.67 3.30 -7.11
C LYS A 445 42.13 2.28 -8.11
N MET A 446 41.15 2.64 -8.94
CA MET A 446 40.68 1.75 -10.01
C MET A 446 41.80 1.45 -11.02
N LEU A 447 42.54 2.46 -11.47
CA LEU A 447 43.65 2.29 -12.41
C LEU A 447 44.78 1.44 -11.85
N ASP A 448 45.16 1.67 -10.59
CA ASP A 448 46.20 0.90 -9.89
C ASP A 448 45.82 -0.59 -9.77
N LEU A 449 44.52 -0.89 -9.70
CA LEU A 449 43.98 -2.25 -9.68
C LEU A 449 43.76 -2.84 -11.08
N GLY A 450 44.17 -2.14 -12.15
CA GLY A 450 43.94 -2.55 -13.54
C GLY A 450 42.49 -2.47 -13.99
N LEU A 451 41.66 -1.67 -13.32
CA LEU A 451 40.24 -1.49 -13.62
C LEU A 451 40.01 -0.16 -14.35
N CYS A 452 39.45 -0.22 -15.56
CA CYS A 452 39.14 1.00 -16.32
C CYS A 452 37.82 1.65 -15.86
N PRO A 453 37.83 2.90 -15.37
CA PRO A 453 36.62 3.67 -15.09
C PRO A 453 35.90 4.09 -16.37
N GLU A 454 34.59 4.31 -16.27
CA GLU A 454 33.79 4.76 -17.42
C GLU A 454 34.17 6.18 -17.86
N TYR A 455 33.95 6.49 -19.15
CA TYR A 455 34.28 7.81 -19.71
C TYR A 455 33.49 8.94 -19.05
N LEU A 456 32.17 8.74 -18.86
CA LEU A 456 31.30 9.75 -18.25
C LEU A 456 31.70 10.06 -16.80
N ASP A 457 32.09 9.04 -16.03
CA ASP A 457 32.55 9.23 -14.66
C ASP A 457 33.86 10.04 -14.63
N ARG A 458 34.84 9.70 -15.48
CA ARG A 458 36.09 10.47 -15.62
C ARG A 458 35.85 11.93 -16.00
N ALA A 459 35.00 12.17 -17.00
CA ALA A 459 34.67 13.50 -17.47
C ALA A 459 33.98 14.33 -16.38
N ALA A 460 33.07 13.72 -15.62
CA ALA A 460 32.39 14.39 -14.50
C ALA A 460 33.35 14.80 -13.39
N VAL A 461 34.31 13.94 -13.01
CA VAL A 461 35.32 14.28 -12.00
C VAL A 461 36.25 15.39 -12.49
N LEU A 462 36.76 15.31 -13.72
CA LEU A 462 37.62 16.35 -14.30
C LEU A 462 36.91 17.70 -14.37
N GLN A 463 35.63 17.72 -14.80
CA GLN A 463 34.84 18.95 -14.84
C GLN A 463 34.60 19.51 -13.43
N GLY A 464 34.30 18.66 -12.45
CA GLY A 464 34.13 19.06 -11.05
C GLY A 464 35.38 19.66 -10.44
N LEU A 465 36.53 19.01 -10.62
CA LEU A 465 37.84 19.53 -10.18
C LEU A 465 38.19 20.84 -10.89
N ARG A 466 37.92 20.97 -12.19
CA ARG A 466 38.14 22.22 -12.94
C ARG A 466 37.35 23.39 -12.36
N ASN A 467 36.08 23.18 -12.03
CA ASN A 467 35.26 24.21 -11.40
C ASN A 467 35.79 24.61 -10.02
N ARG A 468 36.32 23.64 -9.25
CA ARG A 468 36.97 23.92 -7.95
C ARG A 468 38.28 24.70 -8.07
N ILE A 469 39.08 24.49 -9.12
CA ILE A 469 40.29 25.29 -9.37
C ILE A 469 39.92 26.77 -9.49
N GLN A 470 38.81 27.09 -10.16
CA GLN A 470 38.34 28.47 -10.31
C GLN A 470 37.95 29.11 -8.97
N GLN A 471 37.52 28.31 -7.99
CA GLN A 471 37.07 28.78 -6.68
C GLN A 471 38.18 28.81 -5.63
N THR A 472 38.98 27.74 -5.54
CA THR A 472 39.93 27.49 -4.43
C THR A 472 41.40 27.57 -4.85
N GLY A 473 41.70 27.51 -6.16
CA GLY A 473 43.07 27.52 -6.68
C GLY A 473 43.86 26.22 -6.47
N ASN A 474 43.27 25.16 -5.90
CA ASN A 474 43.96 23.88 -5.74
C ASN A 474 43.98 23.08 -7.05
N VAL A 475 45.17 22.96 -7.65
CA VAL A 475 45.41 22.28 -8.94
C VAL A 475 46.01 20.89 -8.76
N GLU A 476 46.54 20.59 -7.57
CA GLU A 476 47.33 19.38 -7.29
C GLU A 476 46.55 18.11 -7.68
N THR A 477 45.33 17.98 -7.15
CA THR A 477 44.43 16.85 -7.40
C THR A 477 44.12 16.68 -8.90
N TYR A 478 43.88 17.78 -9.60
CA TYR A 478 43.58 17.76 -11.03
C TYR A 478 44.78 17.26 -11.85
N LEU A 479 45.98 17.79 -11.59
CA LEU A 479 47.20 17.38 -12.27
C LEU A 479 47.55 15.93 -11.98
N LYS A 480 47.42 15.51 -10.72
CA LYS A 480 47.62 14.11 -10.30
C LYS A 480 46.70 13.18 -11.09
N LEU A 481 45.41 13.50 -11.18
CA LEU A 481 44.45 12.70 -11.92
C LEU A 481 44.75 12.67 -13.43
N CYS A 482 45.03 13.82 -14.05
CA CYS A 482 45.40 13.89 -15.46
C CYS A 482 46.61 13.02 -15.79
N LYS A 483 47.64 13.03 -14.93
CA LYS A 483 48.82 12.18 -15.11
C LYS A 483 48.46 10.71 -15.13
N HIS A 484 47.72 10.20 -14.14
CA HIS A 484 47.33 8.79 -14.09
C HIS A 484 46.44 8.39 -15.28
N LEU A 485 45.55 9.28 -15.73
CA LEU A 485 44.74 9.04 -16.92
C LEU A 485 45.59 9.03 -18.20
N SER A 486 46.62 9.88 -18.29
CA SER A 486 47.56 9.91 -19.43
C SER A 486 48.41 8.64 -19.47
N ASP A 487 48.96 8.24 -18.33
CA ASP A 487 49.73 6.99 -18.18
C ASP A 487 48.91 5.75 -18.59
N ALA A 488 47.59 5.79 -18.36
CA ALA A 488 46.65 4.74 -18.77
C ALA A 488 46.10 4.88 -20.20
N ASN A 489 46.53 5.87 -20.99
CA ASN A 489 45.98 6.23 -22.31
C ASN A 489 44.47 6.49 -22.32
N LEU A 490 43.95 7.02 -21.21
CA LEU A 490 42.53 7.29 -20.98
C LEU A 490 42.15 8.77 -21.18
N ILE A 491 43.11 9.62 -21.49
CA ILE A 491 42.90 11.02 -21.84
C ILE A 491 43.87 11.41 -22.97
N GLY A 492 43.44 12.32 -23.85
CA GLY A 492 44.32 12.91 -24.86
C GLY A 492 45.25 13.99 -24.26
N PRO A 493 46.19 14.51 -25.06
CA PRO A 493 47.08 15.59 -24.63
C PRO A 493 46.26 16.79 -24.13
N CYS A 494 46.54 17.26 -22.92
CA CYS A 494 45.78 18.33 -22.29
C CYS A 494 46.66 19.56 -22.07
N LEU A 495 46.17 20.73 -22.54
CA LEU A 495 46.77 22.02 -22.23
C LEU A 495 46.13 22.61 -20.97
N VAL A 496 46.90 22.68 -19.89
CA VAL A 496 46.47 23.33 -18.65
C VAL A 496 46.90 24.78 -18.68
N TYR A 497 45.92 25.68 -18.75
CA TYR A 497 46.11 27.13 -18.61
C TYR A 497 45.83 27.54 -17.17
N LEU A 498 46.87 27.96 -16.46
CA LEU A 498 46.79 28.41 -15.08
C LEU A 498 47.15 29.88 -14.98
N TYR A 499 46.18 30.70 -14.57
CA TYR A 499 46.42 32.10 -14.28
C TYR A 499 46.64 32.30 -12.78
N ILE A 500 47.87 32.62 -12.40
CA ILE A 500 48.19 32.94 -11.00
C ILE A 500 48.01 34.44 -10.80
N LYS A 501 46.82 34.82 -10.32
CA LYS A 501 46.40 36.21 -10.13
C LYS A 501 47.40 37.04 -9.31
N LYS A 502 48.01 36.44 -8.28
CA LYS A 502 49.03 37.09 -7.41
C LYS A 502 50.25 37.60 -8.18
N TYR A 503 50.64 36.92 -9.25
CA TYR A 503 51.84 37.23 -10.02
C TYR A 503 51.53 37.73 -11.44
N LYS A 504 50.24 37.86 -11.80
CA LYS A 504 49.77 38.11 -13.18
C LYS A 504 50.41 37.17 -14.21
N LEU A 505 50.71 35.93 -13.80
CA LEU A 505 51.46 34.96 -14.58
C LEU A 505 50.52 33.91 -15.19
N TRP A 506 50.74 33.59 -16.46
CA TRP A 506 50.12 32.45 -17.13
C TRP A 506 51.12 31.30 -17.19
N ILE A 507 50.73 30.16 -16.62
CA ILE A 507 51.45 28.90 -16.78
C ILE A 507 50.70 28.06 -17.81
N LEU A 508 51.42 27.65 -18.85
CA LEU A 508 50.94 26.79 -19.91
C LEU A 508 51.70 25.47 -19.80
N LYS A 509 51.01 24.41 -19.35
CA LYS A 509 51.61 23.09 -19.17
C LYS A 509 50.89 22.07 -20.05
N THR A 510 51.63 21.45 -20.95
CA THR A 510 51.22 20.25 -21.71
C THR A 510 51.39 19.02 -20.84
N ILE A 511 50.35 18.18 -20.74
CA ILE A 511 50.32 16.91 -20.00
C ILE A 511 49.85 15.80 -20.92
#